data_AF-A0A182G230-F1
#
_entry.id   AF-A0A182G230-F1
#
_cell.length_a   1.000
_cell.length_b   1.000
_cell.length_c   1.000
_cell.angle_alpha   90.00
_cell.angle_beta   90.00
_cell.angle_gamma   90.00
#
_symmetry.space_group_name_H-M   'P 1'
#
loop_
_entity.id
_entity.type
_entity.pdbx_description
1 polymer ?
#
loop_
_entity_poly.entity_id
_entity_poly.type
_entity_poly.pdbx_seq_one_letter_code
_entity_poly.pdbx_strand_id
1 'polypeptide(L)'
;MADNYFITNSVINSEWLAKYQPNVPHYHYRFTFDGQFSLTKKLFNQTHLKGACHGDDVFYMFSPPYLPKLPETSDECSIRRTFVRLWTNFAKYDDPSPDHDKDLQIKWKPISKTNNNSTDFKLECLEIDKVPKMIEDPFPERIKFWRSLLDTHRNNFL
;
A
#
# COMPACT_ATOMS: atom_id res chain seq x y z
N MET A 1 1.53 14.20 -9.85
CA MET A 1 0.50 14.45 -8.82
C MET A 1 0.60 13.46 -7.66
N ALA A 2 0.56 12.14 -7.91
CA ALA A 2 0.60 11.13 -6.84
C ALA A 2 1.78 11.27 -5.85
N ASP A 3 2.98 11.60 -6.34
CA ASP A 3 4.14 11.79 -5.48
C ASP A 3 3.95 12.91 -4.46
N ASN A 4 3.59 14.09 -4.96
CA ASN A 4 3.41 15.29 -4.16
C ASN A 4 2.33 15.13 -3.08
N TYR A 5 1.22 14.48 -3.42
CA TYR A 5 0.06 14.40 -2.52
C TYR A 5 0.10 13.18 -1.58
N PHE A 6 0.70 12.06 -1.99
CA PHE A 6 0.57 10.80 -1.26
C PHE A 6 1.91 10.09 -1.08
N ILE A 7 2.61 9.78 -2.17
CA ILE A 7 3.73 8.81 -2.12
C ILE A 7 4.89 9.36 -1.30
N THR A 8 5.35 10.60 -1.57
CA THR A 8 6.50 11.18 -0.87
C THR A 8 6.28 11.23 0.64
N ASN A 9 5.13 11.76 1.08
CA ASN A 9 4.79 11.83 2.50
C ASN A 9 4.65 10.43 3.11
N SER A 10 4.06 9.48 2.39
CA SER A 10 3.92 8.11 2.88
C SER A 10 5.28 7.45 3.11
N VAL A 11 6.25 7.62 2.19
CA VAL A 11 7.60 7.05 2.33
C VAL A 11 8.36 7.72 3.49
N ILE A 12 8.30 9.05 3.59
CA ILE A 12 8.97 9.80 4.67
C ILE A 12 8.39 9.39 6.04
N ASN A 13 7.06 9.28 6.16
CA ASN A 13 6.42 8.87 7.41
C ASN A 13 6.82 7.43 7.80
N SER A 14 6.89 6.51 6.83
CA SER A 14 7.40 5.15 7.07
C SER A 14 8.84 5.16 7.58
N GLU A 15 9.71 5.97 6.99
CA GLU A 15 11.09 6.13 7.47
C GLU A 15 11.13 6.68 8.90
N TRP A 16 10.36 7.73 9.20
CA TRP A 16 10.34 8.34 10.53
C TRP A 16 9.80 7.39 11.60
N LEU A 17 8.77 6.60 11.29
CA LEU A 17 8.30 5.55 12.20
C LEU A 17 9.40 4.50 12.44
N ALA A 18 10.09 4.07 11.38
CA ALA A 18 11.18 3.10 11.49
C ALA A 18 12.39 3.62 12.30
N LYS A 19 12.68 4.92 12.23
CA LYS A 19 13.73 5.59 13.02
C LYS A 19 13.29 5.82 14.46
N TYR A 20 12.25 6.62 14.63
CA TYR A 20 11.92 7.24 15.92
C TYR A 20 10.91 6.46 16.75
N GLN A 21 10.22 5.47 16.16
CA GLN A 21 9.29 4.57 16.85
C GLN A 21 9.66 3.10 16.61
N PRO A 22 10.92 2.68 16.84
CA PRO A 22 11.44 1.37 16.39
C PRO A 22 10.79 0.18 17.11
N ASN A 23 10.01 0.42 18.16
CA ASN A 23 9.29 -0.62 18.90
C ASN A 23 7.84 -0.78 18.46
N VAL A 24 7.36 0.03 17.51
CA VAL A 24 6.01 -0.06 16.96
C VAL A 24 6.10 -0.75 15.59
N PRO A 25 5.63 -2.02 15.47
CA PRO A 25 5.48 -2.66 14.18
C PRO A 25 4.53 -1.84 13.32
N HIS A 26 4.95 -1.53 12.10
CA HIS A 26 4.11 -0.85 11.14
C HIS A 26 4.31 -1.45 9.76
N TYR A 27 3.25 -1.40 8.97
CA TYR A 27 3.13 -2.13 7.73
C TYR A 27 2.79 -1.14 6.61
N HIS A 28 3.36 -1.35 5.44
CA HIS A 28 3.07 -0.52 4.27
C HIS A 28 2.51 -1.40 3.15
N TYR A 29 1.50 -0.91 2.44
CA TYR A 29 0.95 -1.56 1.26
C TYR A 29 0.92 -0.62 0.07
N ARG A 30 0.96 -1.22 -1.11
CA ARG A 30 0.73 -0.57 -2.39
C ARG A 30 -0.33 -1.34 -3.16
N PHE A 31 -1.53 -0.79 -3.26
CA PHE A 31 -2.58 -1.38 -4.07
C PHE A 31 -2.37 -1.05 -5.55
N THR A 32 -2.30 -2.07 -6.41
CA THR A 32 -2.01 -1.91 -7.84
C THR A 32 -3.05 -2.53 -8.75
N PHE A 33 -3.93 -3.37 -8.20
CA PHE A 33 -4.91 -4.09 -8.98
C PHE A 33 -5.83 -3.14 -9.76
N ASP A 34 -5.82 -3.28 -11.07
CA ASP A 34 -6.69 -2.55 -11.99
C ASP A 34 -7.88 -3.44 -12.35
N GLY A 35 -9.00 -3.26 -11.64
CA GLY A 35 -10.14 -4.16 -11.68
C GLY A 35 -11.47 -3.46 -11.94
N GLN A 36 -12.54 -4.24 -12.01
CA GLN A 36 -13.86 -3.72 -12.38
C GLN A 36 -14.53 -2.86 -11.30
N PHE A 37 -13.98 -2.80 -10.09
CA PHE A 37 -14.44 -1.91 -9.03
C PHE A 37 -13.90 -0.48 -9.14
N SER A 38 -13.09 -0.15 -10.15
CA SER A 38 -12.63 1.22 -10.41
C SER A 38 -13.74 2.17 -10.89
N LEU A 39 -14.61 2.60 -9.96
CA LEU A 39 -15.76 3.45 -10.25
C LEU A 39 -15.37 4.86 -10.70
N THR A 40 -14.31 5.43 -10.12
CA THR A 40 -13.81 6.76 -10.48
C THR A 40 -13.43 6.81 -11.96
N LYS A 41 -12.71 5.79 -12.45
CA LYS A 41 -12.38 5.68 -13.89
C LYS A 41 -13.63 5.60 -14.76
N LYS A 42 -14.64 4.85 -14.34
CA LYS A 42 -15.91 4.74 -15.08
C LYS A 42 -16.66 6.07 -15.12
N LEU A 43 -16.76 6.75 -13.98
CA LEU A 43 -17.44 8.04 -13.85
C LEU A 43 -16.85 9.13 -14.74
N PHE A 44 -15.52 9.17 -14.86
CA PHE A 44 -14.80 10.16 -15.68
C PHE A 44 -14.47 9.67 -17.10
N ASN A 45 -15.02 8.53 -17.53
CA ASN A 45 -14.75 7.91 -18.83
C ASN A 45 -13.25 7.69 -19.12
N GLN A 46 -12.49 7.32 -18.08
CA GLN A 46 -11.04 7.10 -18.10
C GLN A 46 -10.67 5.60 -18.00
N THR A 47 -11.55 4.69 -18.40
CA THR A 47 -11.33 3.23 -18.32
C THR A 47 -10.19 2.73 -19.22
N HIS A 48 -9.75 3.54 -20.19
CA HIS A 48 -8.60 3.26 -21.05
C HIS A 48 -7.26 3.46 -20.33
N LEU A 49 -7.23 4.19 -19.20
CA LEU A 49 -6.02 4.38 -18.39
C LEU A 49 -5.75 3.13 -17.55
N LYS A 50 -4.52 2.64 -17.60
CA LYS A 50 -4.08 1.47 -16.84
C LYS A 50 -3.67 1.82 -15.40
N GLY A 51 -3.83 0.85 -14.50
CA GLY A 51 -3.37 0.88 -13.12
C GLY A 51 -4.40 1.44 -12.14
N ALA A 52 -4.36 1.03 -10.87
CA ALA A 52 -5.28 1.52 -9.85
C ALA A 52 -5.26 3.05 -9.72
N CYS A 53 -6.44 3.65 -9.49
CA CYS A 53 -6.57 5.08 -9.17
C CYS A 53 -6.97 5.29 -7.70
N HIS A 54 -6.98 6.55 -7.28
CA HIS A 54 -7.28 6.89 -5.89
C HIS A 54 -8.71 6.46 -5.50
N GLY A 55 -8.81 5.72 -4.39
CA GLY A 55 -10.06 5.22 -3.82
C GLY A 55 -10.52 3.87 -4.38
N ASP A 56 -9.81 3.28 -5.35
CA ASP A 56 -10.22 1.98 -5.92
C ASP A 56 -10.15 0.84 -4.89
N ASP A 57 -9.18 0.87 -3.98
CA ASP A 57 -8.98 -0.12 -2.92
C ASP A 57 -10.13 -0.16 -1.90
N VAL A 58 -10.80 0.97 -1.66
CA VAL A 58 -11.97 1.07 -0.77
C VAL A 58 -13.09 0.10 -1.17
N PHE A 59 -13.29 -0.11 -2.48
CA PHE A 59 -14.33 -1.02 -2.99
C PHE A 59 -13.95 -2.50 -2.90
N TYR A 60 -12.71 -2.82 -2.52
CA TYR A 60 -12.29 -4.16 -2.11
C TYR A 60 -12.45 -4.40 -0.62
N MET A 61 -12.62 -3.34 0.19
CA MET A 61 -12.99 -3.45 1.60
C MET A 61 -14.51 -3.47 1.79
N PHE A 62 -15.22 -2.58 1.09
CA PHE A 62 -16.65 -2.37 1.24
C PHE A 62 -17.43 -2.74 -0.02
N SER A 63 -18.65 -3.25 0.14
CA SER A 63 -19.49 -3.71 -0.97
C SER A 63 -20.80 -2.91 -1.07
N PRO A 64 -20.76 -1.61 -1.43
CA PRO A 64 -21.97 -0.83 -1.61
C PRO A 64 -22.84 -1.38 -2.76
N PRO A 65 -24.16 -1.15 -2.73
CA PRO A 65 -25.13 -1.81 -3.63
C PRO A 65 -24.97 -1.46 -5.12
N TYR A 66 -24.29 -0.35 -5.43
CA TYR A 66 -24.04 0.09 -6.80
C TYR A 66 -22.80 -0.56 -7.46
N LEU A 67 -22.03 -1.39 -6.73
CA LEU A 67 -20.94 -2.13 -7.35
C LEU A 67 -21.48 -3.23 -8.29
N PRO A 68 -20.77 -3.51 -9.41
CA PRO A 68 -21.15 -4.62 -10.26
C PRO A 68 -21.08 -5.93 -9.48
N LYS A 69 -22.06 -6.82 -9.72
CA LYS A 69 -22.02 -8.19 -9.23
C LYS A 69 -21.10 -9.00 -10.13
N LEU A 70 -20.04 -9.56 -9.54
CA LEU A 70 -19.05 -10.36 -10.25
C LEU A 70 -19.12 -11.82 -9.77
N PRO A 71 -18.75 -12.80 -10.62
CA PRO A 71 -18.66 -14.19 -10.21
C PRO A 71 -17.69 -14.38 -9.04
N GLU A 72 -17.94 -15.36 -8.16
CA GLU A 72 -17.03 -15.66 -7.04
C GLU A 72 -15.62 -16.07 -7.49
N THR A 73 -15.51 -16.58 -8.71
CA THR A 73 -14.26 -16.98 -9.38
C THR A 73 -13.47 -15.80 -9.95
N SER A 74 -13.99 -14.57 -9.86
CA SER A 74 -13.31 -13.37 -10.35
C SER A 74 -12.09 -13.01 -9.51
N ASP A 75 -11.12 -12.35 -10.15
CA ASP A 75 -9.95 -11.76 -9.47
C ASP A 75 -10.42 -10.76 -8.40
N GLU A 76 -11.50 -10.02 -8.65
CA GLU A 76 -12.06 -9.06 -7.70
C GLU A 76 -12.51 -9.72 -6.39
N CYS A 77 -13.23 -10.85 -6.48
CA CYS A 77 -13.66 -11.61 -5.32
C CYS A 77 -12.47 -12.26 -4.59
N SER A 78 -11.44 -12.69 -5.31
CA SER A 78 -10.21 -13.22 -4.72
C SER A 78 -9.46 -12.14 -3.93
N ILE A 79 -9.22 -10.99 -4.55
CA ILE A 79 -8.50 -9.86 -3.95
C ILE A 79 -9.28 -9.29 -2.78
N ARG A 80 -10.60 -9.13 -2.89
CA ARG A 80 -11.46 -8.71 -1.77
C ARG A 80 -11.31 -9.64 -0.57
N ARG A 81 -11.31 -10.95 -0.77
CA ARG A 81 -11.13 -11.93 0.31
C ARG A 81 -9.78 -11.75 1.00
N THR A 82 -8.70 -11.64 0.23
CA THR A 82 -7.36 -11.40 0.76
C THR A 82 -7.27 -10.07 1.49
N PHE A 83 -7.74 -8.98 0.88
CA PHE A 83 -7.69 -7.63 1.44
C PHE A 83 -8.45 -7.54 2.76
N VAL A 84 -9.69 -8.01 2.82
CA VAL A 84 -10.48 -8.02 4.06
C VAL A 84 -9.79 -8.89 5.13
N ARG A 85 -9.25 -10.06 4.77
CA ARG A 85 -8.57 -10.95 5.71
C ARG A 85 -7.31 -10.33 6.33
N LEU A 86 -6.49 -9.64 5.53
CA LEU A 86 -5.30 -8.93 6.02
C LEU A 86 -5.69 -7.86 7.06
N TRP A 87 -6.73 -7.07 6.79
CA TRP A 87 -7.19 -6.02 7.72
C TRP A 87 -7.86 -6.58 8.97
N THR A 88 -8.67 -7.63 8.85
CA THR A 88 -9.31 -8.26 10.03
C THR A 88 -8.31 -9.00 10.91
N ASN A 89 -7.29 -9.61 10.32
CA ASN A 89 -6.17 -10.20 11.06
C ASN A 89 -5.41 -9.13 11.84
N PHE A 90 -5.06 -8.01 11.21
CA PHE A 90 -4.39 -6.91 11.91
C PHE A 90 -5.23 -6.40 13.09
N ALA A 91 -6.54 -6.18 12.87
CA ALA A 91 -7.45 -5.75 13.93
C ALA A 91 -7.57 -6.75 15.09
N LYS A 92 -7.42 -8.06 14.83
CA LYS A 92 -7.61 -9.11 15.84
C LYS A 92 -6.31 -9.52 16.54
N TYR A 93 -5.18 -9.47 15.84
CA TYR A 93 -3.93 -10.09 16.26
C TYR A 93 -2.72 -9.15 16.25
N ASP A 94 -2.88 -7.90 15.81
CA ASP A 94 -1.78 -6.94 15.59
C ASP A 94 -0.74 -7.39 14.54
N ASP A 95 -1.04 -8.47 13.80
CA ASP A 95 -0.29 -8.99 12.65
C ASP A 95 -1.30 -9.22 11.51
N PRO A 96 -1.14 -8.58 10.33
CA PRO A 96 -2.04 -8.81 9.19
C PRO A 96 -1.92 -10.21 8.58
N SER A 97 -0.83 -10.92 8.85
CA SER A 97 -0.52 -12.24 8.28
C SER A 97 0.06 -13.21 9.31
N PRO A 98 -0.69 -13.54 10.36
CA PRO A 98 -0.17 -14.35 11.46
C PRO A 98 0.04 -15.79 11.01
N ASP A 99 1.06 -16.46 11.54
CA ASP A 99 1.51 -17.78 11.04
C ASP A 99 0.47 -18.91 11.23
N HIS A 100 -0.52 -18.71 12.09
CA HIS A 100 -1.61 -19.66 12.31
C HIS A 100 -2.71 -19.57 11.23
N ASP A 101 -2.72 -18.50 10.42
CA ASP A 101 -3.68 -18.32 9.33
C ASP A 101 -3.20 -19.06 8.07
N LYS A 102 -3.65 -20.33 7.94
CA LYS A 102 -3.25 -21.22 6.84
C LYS A 102 -3.88 -20.89 5.48
N ASP A 103 -4.96 -20.12 5.45
CA ASP A 103 -5.61 -19.77 4.18
C ASP A 103 -4.93 -18.56 3.52
N LEU A 104 -4.18 -17.78 4.29
CA LEU A 104 -3.45 -16.63 3.80
C LEU A 104 -2.06 -17.07 3.30
N GLN A 105 -1.89 -17.11 1.98
CA GLN A 105 -0.65 -17.57 1.33
C GLN A 105 0.42 -16.49 1.19
N ILE A 106 0.31 -15.39 1.93
CA ILE A 106 1.23 -14.26 1.86
C ILE A 106 1.68 -13.84 3.26
N LYS A 107 2.98 -13.60 3.42
CA LYS A 107 3.54 -12.97 4.62
C LYS A 107 3.75 -11.48 4.36
N TRP A 108 2.92 -10.66 5.00
CA TRP A 108 3.11 -9.21 5.04
C TRP A 108 4.01 -8.87 6.21
N LYS A 109 5.26 -8.56 5.90
CA LYS A 109 6.26 -8.23 6.92
C LYS A 109 6.12 -6.77 7.36
N PRO A 110 6.34 -6.46 8.64
CA PRO A 110 6.47 -5.07 9.08
C PRO A 110 7.73 -4.47 8.45
N ILE A 111 7.74 -3.13 8.32
CA ILE A 111 8.93 -2.41 7.85
C ILE A 111 10.08 -2.62 8.83
N SER A 112 11.26 -2.93 8.28
CA SER A 112 12.48 -3.11 9.07
C SER A 112 12.85 -1.85 9.85
N LYS A 113 13.28 -2.03 11.10
CA LYS A 113 13.82 -0.95 11.93
C LYS A 113 15.07 -0.37 11.27
N THR A 114 15.25 0.95 11.37
CA THR A 114 16.46 1.61 10.87
C THR A 114 17.07 2.47 11.96
N ASN A 115 18.39 2.67 11.91
CA ASN A 115 19.07 3.54 12.84
C ASN A 115 18.69 5.01 12.55
N ASN A 116 18.50 5.82 13.59
CA ASN A 116 18.22 7.26 13.47
C ASN A 116 19.23 8.00 12.58
N ASN A 117 20.49 7.54 12.57
CA ASN A 117 21.56 8.15 11.77
C ASN A 117 21.70 7.55 10.37
N SER A 118 20.88 6.56 10.00
CA SER A 118 20.93 5.93 8.68
C SER A 118 20.24 6.79 7.63
N THR A 119 20.87 6.93 6.47
CA THR A 119 20.27 7.50 5.26
C THR A 119 19.76 6.43 4.29
N ASP A 120 20.04 5.15 4.59
CA ASP A 120 19.82 4.02 3.68
C ASP A 120 18.47 3.35 3.95
N PHE A 121 17.42 4.15 4.15
CA PHE A 121 16.07 3.62 4.31
C PHE A 121 15.53 3.11 2.98
N LYS A 122 15.07 1.86 2.98
CA LYS A 122 14.36 1.26 1.86
C LYS A 122 12.94 0.91 2.29
N LEU A 123 11.97 1.34 1.50
CA LEU A 123 10.57 1.03 1.78
C LEU A 123 10.26 -0.42 1.40
N GLU A 124 10.08 -1.28 2.40
CA GLU A 124 9.49 -2.60 2.22
C GLU A 124 7.97 -2.47 2.28
N CYS A 125 7.25 -2.88 1.23
CA CYS A 125 5.80 -2.84 1.23
C CYS A 125 5.16 -4.05 0.55
N LEU A 126 3.94 -4.37 0.95
CA LEU A 126 3.14 -5.39 0.29
C LEU A 126 2.46 -4.80 -0.94
N GLU A 127 2.86 -5.25 -2.14
CA GLU A 127 2.10 -5.01 -3.36
C GLU A 127 0.86 -5.90 -3.36
N ILE A 128 -0.31 -5.28 -3.48
CA ILE A 128 -1.61 -5.96 -3.54
C ILE A 128 -2.12 -5.90 -4.97
N ASP A 129 -2.00 -7.04 -5.64
CA ASP A 129 -2.51 -7.35 -6.97
C ASP A 129 -3.10 -8.78 -6.97
N LYS A 130 -3.34 -9.36 -8.14
CA LYS A 130 -3.78 -10.76 -8.31
C LYS A 130 -2.90 -11.75 -7.52
N VAL A 131 -1.60 -11.50 -7.51
CA VAL A 131 -0.61 -12.25 -6.72
C VAL A 131 0.09 -11.26 -5.79
N PRO A 132 -0.33 -11.17 -4.51
CA PRO A 132 0.30 -10.30 -3.54
C PRO A 132 1.76 -10.69 -3.30
N LYS A 133 2.65 -9.71 -3.17
CA LYS A 133 4.07 -9.94 -2.92
C LYS A 133 4.71 -8.79 -2.18
N MET A 134 5.73 -9.09 -1.36
CA MET A 134 6.58 -8.04 -0.80
C MET A 134 7.47 -7.47 -1.91
N ILE A 135 7.56 -6.14 -1.97
CA ILE A 135 8.44 -5.40 -2.86
C ILE A 135 9.32 -4.45 -2.03
N GLU A 136 10.49 -4.14 -2.56
CA GLU A 136 11.44 -3.19 -1.98
C GLU A 136 11.54 -1.96 -2.88
N ASP A 137 11.43 -0.79 -2.26
CA ASP A 137 11.62 0.53 -2.83
C ASP A 137 11.03 0.68 -4.25
N PRO A 138 9.69 0.78 -4.38
CA PRO A 138 9.04 0.79 -5.68
C PRO A 138 9.36 2.02 -6.55
N PHE A 139 9.88 3.10 -5.97
CA PHE A 139 9.98 4.40 -6.64
C PHE A 139 11.30 5.14 -6.32
N PRO A 140 12.49 4.50 -6.45
CA PRO A 140 13.75 5.02 -5.92
C PRO A 140 14.09 6.41 -6.50
N GLU A 141 14.05 6.54 -7.84
CA GLU A 141 14.39 7.78 -8.52
C GLU A 141 13.40 8.92 -8.25
N ARG A 142 12.11 8.58 -8.10
CA ARG A 142 11.07 9.57 -7.81
C ARG A 142 11.25 10.11 -6.40
N ILE A 143 11.44 9.22 -5.42
CA ILE A 143 11.67 9.62 -4.03
C ILE A 143 12.96 10.42 -3.89
N LYS A 144 14.04 10.00 -4.59
CA LYS A 144 15.29 10.76 -4.63
C LYS A 144 15.09 12.20 -5.14
N PHE A 145 14.33 12.36 -6.22
CA PHE A 145 13.99 13.69 -6.74
C PHE A 145 13.20 14.54 -5.74
N TRP A 146 12.19 13.97 -5.08
CA TRP A 146 11.40 14.73 -4.10
C TRP A 146 12.19 15.08 -2.85
N ARG A 147 13.09 14.20 -2.40
CA ARG A 147 14.00 14.48 -1.29
C ARG A 147 14.94 15.64 -1.62
N SER A 148 15.57 15.63 -2.81
CA SER A 148 16.48 16.72 -3.17
C SER A 148 15.78 18.08 -3.22
N LEU A 149 14.52 18.12 -3.66
CA LEU A 149 13.70 19.35 -3.62
C LEU A 149 13.41 19.80 -2.17
N LEU A 150 13.07 18.86 -1.29
CA LEU A 150 12.84 19.16 0.13
C LEU A 150 14.12 19.67 0.80
N ASP A 151 15.26 19.03 0.56
CA ASP A 151 16.55 19.47 1.10
C ASP A 151 16.92 20.88 0.62
N THR A 152 16.66 21.17 -0.65
CA THR A 152 17.00 22.47 -1.26
C THR A 152 16.11 23.61 -0.72
N HIS A 153 14.84 23.33 -0.46
CA HIS A 153 13.84 24.39 -0.19
C HIS A 153 13.25 24.35 1.21
N ARG A 154 13.54 23.31 2.00
CA ARG A 154 13.08 23.13 3.38
C ARG A 154 14.21 22.59 4.26
N ASN A 155 15.14 23.49 4.61
CA ASN A 155 16.26 23.17 5.48
C ASN A 155 15.80 22.46 6.76
N ASN A 156 16.47 21.35 7.11
CA ASN A 156 16.21 20.50 8.28
C ASN A 156 14.83 19.82 8.30
N PHE A 157 14.20 19.63 7.14
CA PHE A 157 12.92 18.92 7.08
C PHE A 157 13.08 17.39 7.16
N LEU A 158 14.12 16.84 6.54
CA LEU A 158 14.37 15.39 6.47
C LEU A 158 15.21 14.86 7.64
#